data_AF-A0A0F7SAN5-F1
#
_entry.id   AF-A0A0F7SAN5-F1
#
_cell.length_a   1.000
_cell.length_b   1.000
_cell.length_c   1.000
_cell.angle_alpha   90.00
_cell.angle_beta   90.00
_cell.angle_gamma   90.00
#
_symmetry.space_group_name_H-M   'P 1'
#
loop_
_entity.id
_entity.type
_entity.pdbx_description
1 polymer ?
#
loop_
_entity_poly.entity_id
_entity_poly.type
_entity_poly.pdbx_seq_one_letter_code
_entity_poly.pdbx_strand_id
1 'polypeptide(L)'
;IQVGFETSLETLDQLRTKLRAWTKENDRDFGGPLDLNFNSITQQNAIELIVAFEHKSNWQDWGARWERRTKLMKRIKSACEELGIVYSMPPQPITFQPRSGPAPFKF
;
A
#
# COMPACT_ATOMS: atom_id res chain seq x y z
N ILE A 1 -2.23 3.35 -0.75
CA ILE A 1 -1.59 2.11 -0.27
C ILE A 1 -2.46 1.49 0.82
N GLN A 2 -2.43 0.17 0.96
CA GLN A 2 -3.17 -0.54 2.01
C GLN A 2 -2.19 -1.05 3.05
N VAL A 3 -2.48 -0.82 4.32
CA VAL A 3 -1.68 -1.27 5.47
C VAL A 3 -2.54 -2.07 6.44
N GLY A 4 -1.96 -2.99 7.19
CA GLY A 4 -2.69 -3.76 8.19
C GLY A 4 -3.28 -2.86 9.27
N PHE A 5 -4.49 -3.18 9.74
CA PHE A 5 -5.17 -2.41 10.79
C PHE A 5 -4.39 -2.36 12.11
N GLU A 6 -3.58 -3.38 12.39
CA GLU A 6 -2.71 -3.47 13.57
C GLU A 6 -1.50 -2.52 13.53
N THR A 7 -1.26 -1.86 12.39
CA THR A 7 -0.14 -0.93 12.24
C THR A 7 -0.32 0.26 13.18
N SER A 8 0.68 0.52 14.04
CA SER A 8 0.61 1.62 15.00
C SER A 8 0.59 3.00 14.31
N LEU A 9 -0.11 3.96 14.90
CA LEU A 9 -0.15 5.34 14.38
C LEU A 9 1.25 5.98 14.36
N GLU A 10 2.11 5.65 15.32
CA GLU A 10 3.49 6.12 15.37
C GLU A 10 4.29 5.64 14.15
N THR A 11 4.17 4.35 13.79
CA THR A 11 4.83 3.82 12.58
C THR A 11 4.34 4.49 11.29
N LEU A 12 3.07 4.90 11.24
CA LEU A 12 2.52 5.64 10.10
C LEU A 12 3.06 7.07 10.02
N ASP A 13 3.26 7.74 11.16
CA ASP A 13 3.87 9.07 11.18
C ASP A 13 5.37 9.03 10.85
N GLN A 14 6.07 7.97 11.30
CA GLN A 14 7.45 7.70 10.87
C GLN A 14 7.53 7.45 9.36
N LEU A 15 6.58 6.70 8.78
CA LEU A 15 6.49 6.51 7.32
C LEU A 15 6.32 7.84 6.60
N ARG A 16 5.38 8.69 7.05
CA ARG A 16 5.14 10.03 6.49
C ARG A 16 6.42 10.88 6.54
N THR A 17 7.11 10.89 7.67
CA THR A 17 8.36 11.64 7.87
C THR A 17 9.47 11.16 6.95
N LYS A 18 9.69 9.85 6.83
CA LYS A 18 10.69 9.26 5.92
C LYS A 18 10.40 9.59 4.46
N LEU A 19 9.14 9.50 4.03
CA LEU A 19 8.77 9.80 2.64
C LEU A 19 8.94 11.29 2.34
N ARG A 20 8.58 12.18 3.25
CA ARG A 20 8.82 13.63 3.12
C ARG A 20 10.30 13.97 3.00
N ALA A 21 11.14 13.37 3.84
CA ALA A 21 12.59 13.56 3.76
C ALA A 21 13.14 13.11 2.40
N TRP A 22 12.72 11.94 1.93
CA TRP A 22 13.15 11.42 0.62
C TRP A 22 12.68 12.28 -0.55
N THR A 23 11.44 12.78 -0.52
CA THR A 23 10.94 13.67 -1.57
C THR A 23 11.74 14.99 -1.60
N LYS A 24 12.12 15.52 -0.43
CA LYS A 24 12.97 16.71 -0.32
C LYS A 24 14.37 16.50 -0.89
N GLU A 25 14.96 15.31 -0.69
CA GLU A 25 16.24 14.93 -1.31
C GLU A 25 16.14 14.77 -2.83
N ASN A 26 14.94 14.46 -3.35
CA ASN A 26 14.65 14.27 -4.76
C ASN A 26 13.91 15.48 -5.38
N ASP A 27 14.25 16.71 -4.96
CA ASP A 27 13.60 17.95 -5.40
C ASP A 27 13.64 18.21 -6.92
N ARG A 28 14.58 17.58 -7.63
CA ARG A 28 14.64 17.65 -9.10
C ARG A 28 13.41 17.05 -9.77
N ASP A 29 12.87 15.98 -9.18
CA ASP A 29 11.80 15.17 -9.77
C ASP A 29 10.41 15.52 -9.18
N PHE A 30 10.38 16.10 -7.97
CA PHE A 30 9.16 16.34 -7.18
C PHE A 30 9.07 17.79 -6.70
N GLY A 31 7.90 18.40 -6.84
CA GLY A 31 7.71 19.84 -6.67
C GLY A 31 7.33 20.32 -5.28
N GLY A 32 6.78 19.45 -4.45
CA GLY A 32 6.20 19.85 -3.18
C GLY A 32 6.39 18.79 -2.09
N PRO A 33 5.98 19.13 -0.85
CA PRO A 33 5.99 18.17 0.24
C PRO A 33 5.01 17.03 -0.08
N LEU A 34 5.50 15.80 0.01
CA LEU A 34 4.63 14.63 -0.06
C LEU A 34 3.77 14.57 1.20
N ASP A 35 2.49 14.28 1.02
CA ASP A 35 1.58 14.04 2.12
C ASP A 35 0.97 12.66 2.09
N LEU A 36 0.72 12.12 3.28
CA LEU A 36 0.17 10.79 3.49
C LEU A 36 -1.00 10.92 4.45
N ASN A 37 -2.19 10.64 3.95
CA ASN A 37 -3.46 10.86 4.64
C ASN A 37 -4.30 9.59 4.68
N PHE A 38 -5.12 9.45 5.72
CA PHE A 38 -6.10 8.37 5.83
C PHE A 38 -7.25 8.61 4.85
N ASN A 39 -7.59 7.58 4.07
CA ASN A 39 -8.71 7.62 3.15
C ASN A 39 -9.92 6.89 3.71
N SER A 40 -9.74 5.62 4.03
CA SER A 40 -10.83 4.73 4.45
C SER A 40 -10.29 3.56 5.25
N ILE A 41 -11.18 2.86 5.96
CA ILE A 41 -10.87 1.59 6.63
C ILE A 41 -11.79 0.54 6.02
N THR A 42 -11.20 -0.54 5.48
CA THR A 42 -11.93 -1.62 4.84
C THR A 42 -12.05 -2.81 5.79
N GLN A 43 -13.29 -3.11 6.21
CA GLN A 43 -13.63 -4.30 7.01
C GLN A 43 -12.78 -4.46 8.29
N GLN A 44 -12.26 -3.34 8.83
CA GLN A 44 -11.32 -3.32 9.97
C GLN A 44 -10.06 -4.20 9.78
N ASN A 45 -9.75 -4.58 8.55
CA ASN A 45 -8.58 -5.40 8.23
C ASN A 45 -7.46 -4.57 7.60
N ALA A 46 -7.86 -3.63 6.72
CA ALA A 46 -6.95 -2.78 5.98
C ALA A 46 -7.29 -1.31 6.19
N ILE A 47 -6.26 -0.50 6.36
CA ILE A 47 -6.35 0.96 6.31
C ILE A 47 -5.86 1.42 4.95
N GLU A 48 -6.68 2.20 4.26
CA GLU A 48 -6.31 2.82 3.00
C GLU A 48 -5.71 4.20 3.23
N LEU A 49 -4.51 4.40 2.70
CA LEU A 49 -3.78 5.66 2.76
C LEU A 49 -3.66 6.27 1.38
N ILE A 50 -3.98 7.55 1.25
CA ILE A 50 -3.73 8.35 0.05
C ILE A 50 -2.36 9.01 0.17
N VAL A 51 -1.56 8.87 -0.88
CA VAL A 51 -0.28 9.56 -1.03
C VAL A 51 -0.49 10.71 -2.02
N ALA A 52 -0.46 11.93 -1.53
CA ALA A 52 -0.58 13.14 -2.33
C ALA A 52 0.82 13.71 -2.59
N PHE A 53 1.15 13.97 -3.85
CA PHE A 53 2.45 14.50 -4.25
C PHE A 53 2.35 15.25 -5.57
N GLU A 54 3.27 16.19 -5.78
CA GLU A 54 3.36 16.99 -6.98
C GLU A 54 4.64 16.67 -7.76
N HIS A 55 4.51 16.60 -9.08
CA HIS A 55 5.65 16.37 -9.98
C HIS A 55 6.19 17.70 -10.51
N LYS A 56 7.52 17.88 -10.47
CA LYS A 56 8.20 18.93 -11.23
C LYS A 56 8.46 18.40 -12.64
N SER A 57 7.59 18.66 -13.63
CA SER A 57 7.99 18.56 -15.05
C SER A 57 6.99 19.16 -16.03
N ASN A 58 7.46 19.21 -17.28
CA ASN A 58 6.66 19.36 -18.48
C ASN A 58 5.52 18.34 -18.52
N TRP A 59 4.30 18.80 -18.81
CA TRP A 59 3.08 17.98 -18.80
C TRP A 59 2.95 17.10 -20.05
N GLN A 60 3.78 17.31 -21.07
CA GLN A 60 3.73 16.56 -22.32
C GLN A 60 4.53 15.24 -22.29
N ASP A 61 5.50 15.10 -21.38
CA ASP A 61 6.31 13.89 -21.26
C ASP A 61 5.70 12.91 -20.26
N TRP A 62 4.85 12.03 -20.79
CA TRP A 62 4.19 10.97 -20.03
C TRP A 62 5.16 9.89 -19.55
N GLY A 63 6.21 9.60 -20.32
CA GLY A 63 7.20 8.57 -20.00
C GLY A 63 7.98 8.91 -18.73
N ALA A 64 8.52 10.14 -18.68
CA ALA A 64 9.23 10.62 -17.51
C ALA A 64 8.33 10.74 -16.27
N ARG A 65 7.02 11.02 -16.45
CA ARG A 65 6.05 11.01 -15.35
C ARG A 65 5.88 9.59 -14.78
N TRP A 66 5.77 8.58 -15.63
CA TRP A 66 5.62 7.19 -15.21
C TRP A 66 6.87 6.64 -14.50
N GLU A 67 8.05 7.03 -14.98
CA GLU A 67 9.32 6.69 -14.36
C GLU A 67 9.42 7.26 -12.94
N ARG A 68 9.08 8.54 -12.76
CA ARG A 68 9.03 9.19 -11.43
C ARG A 68 8.01 8.53 -10.50
N ARG A 69 6.82 8.18 -11.00
CA ARG A 69 5.83 7.43 -10.24
C ARG A 69 6.38 6.06 -9.80
N THR A 70 7.05 5.35 -10.70
CA THR A 70 7.69 4.06 -10.40
C THR A 70 8.77 4.20 -9.33
N LYS A 71 9.61 5.25 -9.43
CA LYS A 71 10.65 5.57 -8.43
C LYS A 71 10.03 5.83 -7.05
N LEU A 72 8.93 6.59 -6.98
CA LEU A 72 8.21 6.82 -5.73
C LEU A 72 7.61 5.52 -5.16
N MET A 73 6.96 4.70 -6.00
CA MET A 73 6.39 3.41 -5.56
C MET A 73 7.46 2.46 -5.01
N LYS A 74 8.64 2.41 -5.64
CA LYS A 74 9.78 1.64 -5.14
C LYS A 74 10.22 2.15 -3.75
N ARG A 75 10.33 3.47 -3.56
CA ARG A 75 10.69 4.03 -2.26
C ARG A 75 9.66 3.70 -1.18
N ILE A 76 8.37 3.79 -1.50
CA ILE A 76 7.28 3.46 -0.57
C ILE A 76 7.38 2.00 -0.15
N LYS A 77 7.58 1.07 -1.09
CA LYS A 77 7.78 -0.35 -0.78
C LYS A 77 8.94 -0.55 0.20
N SER A 78 10.11 0.02 -0.08
CA SER A 78 11.27 -0.09 0.82
C SER A 78 11.02 0.55 2.18
N ALA A 79 10.33 1.69 2.24
CA ALA A 79 10.00 2.34 3.52
C ALA A 79 9.04 1.50 4.37
N CYS A 80 8.07 0.82 3.75
CA CYS A 80 7.19 -0.12 4.45
C CYS A 80 7.96 -1.35 4.96
N GLU A 81 8.88 -1.91 4.16
CA GLU A 81 9.74 -3.03 4.57
C GLU A 81 10.65 -2.65 5.76
N GLU A 82 11.26 -1.46 5.73
CA GLU A 82 12.08 -0.95 6.83
C GLU A 82 11.30 -0.78 8.15
N LEU A 83 10.01 -0.44 8.07
CA LEU A 83 9.14 -0.19 9.22
C LEU A 83 8.34 -1.45 9.63
N GLY A 84 8.50 -2.58 8.93
CA GLY A 84 7.76 -3.81 9.20
C GLY A 84 6.26 -3.71 8.90
N ILE A 85 5.84 -2.79 8.03
CA ILE A 85 4.44 -2.61 7.66
C ILE A 85 4.05 -3.68 6.65
N VAL A 86 3.18 -4.59 7.05
CA VAL A 86 2.68 -5.70 6.22
C VAL A 86 1.16 -5.68 6.20
N TYR A 87 0.59 -6.10 5.07
CA TYR A 87 -0.81 -6.43 4.96
C TYR A 87 -0.95 -7.78 4.28
N SER A 88 -1.74 -8.67 4.88
CA SER A 88 -2.18 -9.93 4.28
C SER A 88 -3.70 -10.00 4.35
N MET A 89 -4.33 -10.56 3.32
CA MET A 89 -5.76 -10.84 3.38
C MET A 89 -6.07 -11.80 4.54
N PRO A 90 -7.20 -11.63 5.24
CA PRO A 90 -7.62 -12.57 6.26
C PRO A 90 -7.77 -13.98 5.65
N PRO A 91 -7.36 -15.04 6.37
CA PRO A 91 -7.53 -16.40 5.88
C PRO A 91 -9.02 -16.69 5.68
N GLN A 92 -9.40 -17.17 4.50
CA GLN A 92 -10.79 -17.53 4.24
C GLN A 92 -11.15 -18.82 4.99
N PRO A 93 -12.26 -18.85 5.74
CA PRO A 93 -12.70 -20.07 6.42
C PRO A 93 -13.16 -21.10 5.37
N ILE A 94 -12.56 -22.29 5.41
CA ILE A 94 -12.95 -23.41 4.55
C ILE A 94 -13.90 -24.31 5.34
N THR A 95 -15.17 -24.33 4.95
CA THR A 95 -16.15 -25.28 5.51
C THR A 95 -16.24 -26.50 4.61
N PHE A 96 -15.74 -27.64 5.09
CA PHE A 96 -15.96 -28.91 4.39
C PHE A 96 -17.37 -29.42 4.68
N GLN A 97 -18.25 -29.38 3.69
CA GLN A 97 -19.54 -30.07 3.74
C GLN A 97 -19.40 -31.39 3.00
N PRO A 98 -19.15 -32.52 3.69
CA PRO A 98 -19.19 -33.81 3.05
C PRO A 98 -20.63 -34.03 2.57
N ARG A 99 -20.86 -33.93 1.25
CA ARG A 99 -22.06 -34.52 0.67
C ARG A 99 -21.89 -36.02 0.80
N SER A 100 -22.40 -36.59 1.89
CA SER A 100 -22.68 -38.03 2.00
C SER A 100 -23.82 -38.36 1.04
N GLY A 101 -23.50 -38.37 -0.26
CA GLY A 101 -24.36 -39.01 -1.23
C GLY A 101 -24.37 -40.52 -0.96
N PRO A 102 -25.49 -41.22 -1.22
CA PRO A 102 -25.49 -42.67 -1.17
C PRO A 102 -24.38 -43.20 -2.11
N ALA A 103 -23.67 -44.24 -1.66
CA ALA A 103 -22.62 -44.85 -2.47
C ALA A 103 -23.19 -45.23 -3.85
N PRO A 104 -22.48 -44.90 -4.95
CA PRO A 104 -23.00 -45.06 -6.31
C PRO A 104 -23.24 -46.52 -6.72
N PHE A 105 -22.77 -47.48 -5.93
CA PHE A 105 -22.96 -48.90 -6.19
C PHE A 105 -23.38 -49.61 -4.89
N LYS A 106 -24.56 -50.24 -4.93
CA LYS A 106 -24.97 -51.29 -3.98
C LYS A 106 -24.68 -52.63 -4.66
N PHE A 107 -23.85 -53.47 -4.04
CA PHE A 107 -23.70 -54.88 -4.41
C PHE A 107 -24.90 -55.69 -3.93
#